data_AF-A0A932RZR9-F1
#
_entry.id   AF-A0A932RZR9-F1
#
_cell.length_a   1.000
_cell.length_b   1.000
_cell.length_c   1.000
_cell.angle_alpha   90.00
_cell.angle_beta   90.00
_cell.angle_gamma   90.00
#
_symmetry.space_group_name_H-M   'P 1'
#
loop_
_entity.id
_entity.type
_entity.pdbx_description
1 polymer ?
#
loop_
_entity_poly.entity_id
_entity_poly.type
_entity_poly.pdbx_seq_one_letter_code
_entity_poly.pdbx_strand_id
1 'polypeptide(L)'
;MTNTDKPTFLTLHVASGWRQRLPQQIVSFLPLTLFFQIGVMYTGIILFLLSWLISGQWQLKWQRLRHSPLFLPVVCLSTLSVVISLIHPHSEHEFTSAFLHYQSYWILLPMLTIGNGAWQRMAIRNFFIGAVIAASFFYLNSFGLLPDGRFFRGYTVYEGGKSILFALLLAIAPAWMLHEWRVFRDWHFVRAFTFIFVLSALFLFARSRTASLLFLILFLVLTGVWASASQRFRRWYFTSLVFILLIFSMSLIYVVQMPTPVSCHPKEMLDKYGMSGAQILKSRSICTVHQVRDFMKDGQVSEDGMRLEIYRNTWSMVKLSPWIGHGIGNWLPMYRVKAEGMMSEQMITPHNDYLLYWFELGIGGVLCLLTIWLTQLKVGLSMLKHGFKVHAVALLMLTVAMMFSASLNAIMRDGVYTFAMLILLAIPLASLNLELSWREKNKTND
;
A
#
# COMPACT_ATOMS: atom_id res chain seq x y z
N MET A 1 46.71 -18.88 -23.96
CA MET A 1 46.13 -19.56 -22.79
C MET A 1 46.01 -18.50 -21.70
N THR A 2 44.84 -18.09 -21.20
CA THR A 2 43.51 -18.69 -21.17
C THR A 2 42.45 -17.65 -21.51
N ASN A 3 41.61 -18.03 -22.47
CA ASN A 3 40.42 -17.34 -22.90
C ASN A 3 39.33 -17.65 -21.84
N THR A 4 38.88 -16.66 -21.07
CA THR A 4 37.73 -16.84 -20.19
C THR A 4 36.48 -16.34 -20.90
N ASP A 5 35.76 -17.30 -21.45
CA ASP A 5 34.45 -17.14 -22.06
C ASP A 5 33.50 -16.39 -21.12
N LYS A 6 33.28 -15.11 -21.40
CA LYS A 6 32.05 -14.45 -20.98
C LYS A 6 30.92 -15.15 -21.74
N PRO A 7 29.90 -15.71 -21.09
CA PRO A 7 28.73 -16.16 -21.82
C PRO A 7 28.08 -14.93 -22.44
N THR A 8 28.25 -14.80 -23.75
CA THR A 8 27.44 -13.96 -24.61
C THR A 8 26.00 -14.41 -24.38
N PHE A 9 25.27 -13.72 -23.51
CA PHE A 9 23.83 -13.89 -23.46
C PHE A 9 23.33 -13.56 -24.85
N LEU A 10 22.94 -14.61 -25.59
CA LEU A 10 21.96 -14.49 -26.64
C LEU A 10 20.73 -13.84 -25.99
N THR A 11 20.68 -12.51 -26.00
CA THR A 11 19.45 -11.80 -26.26
C THR A 11 19.00 -12.33 -27.62
N LEU A 12 18.32 -13.48 -27.60
CA LEU A 12 17.42 -13.90 -28.66
C LEU A 12 16.40 -12.77 -28.75
N HIS A 13 16.74 -11.72 -29.50
CA HIS A 13 15.80 -10.83 -30.15
C HIS A 13 15.08 -11.67 -31.21
N VAL A 14 14.34 -12.70 -30.76
CA VAL A 14 13.19 -13.16 -31.52
C VAL A 14 12.33 -11.91 -31.62
N ALA A 15 12.17 -11.40 -32.84
CA ALA A 15 11.30 -10.27 -33.12
C ALA A 15 9.93 -10.61 -32.51
N SER A 16 9.67 -10.04 -31.34
CA SER A 16 8.48 -10.40 -30.57
C SER A 16 7.29 -9.83 -31.32
N GLY A 17 6.49 -10.73 -31.90
CA GLY A 17 5.25 -10.36 -32.58
C GLY A 17 4.40 -9.48 -31.66
N TRP A 18 3.57 -8.61 -32.23
CA TRP A 18 2.76 -7.65 -31.48
C TRP A 18 2.00 -8.27 -30.29
N ARG A 19 1.54 -9.54 -30.44
CA ARG A 19 0.88 -10.33 -29.38
C ARG A 19 1.72 -10.50 -28.12
N GLN A 20 3.04 -10.66 -28.25
CA GLN A 20 3.96 -10.86 -27.13
C GLN A 20 4.29 -9.54 -26.43
N ARG A 21 4.20 -8.41 -27.13
CA ARG A 21 4.42 -7.07 -26.58
C ARG A 21 3.17 -6.46 -25.93
N LEU A 22 1.98 -6.94 -26.31
CA LEU A 22 0.71 -6.40 -25.83
C LEU A 22 0.58 -6.40 -24.28
N PRO A 23 0.89 -7.48 -23.53
CA PRO A 23 0.81 -7.44 -22.07
C PRO A 23 1.73 -6.40 -21.45
N GLN A 24 2.93 -6.22 -22.00
CA GLN A 24 3.91 -5.23 -21.55
C GLN A 24 3.40 -3.80 -21.79
N GLN A 25 2.72 -3.56 -22.91
CA GLN A 25 2.11 -2.26 -23.19
C GLN A 25 0.99 -1.98 -22.19
N ILE A 26 0.02 -2.89 -22.04
CA ILE A 26 -1.14 -2.66 -21.16
C ILE A 26 -0.71 -2.50 -19.70
N VAL A 27 0.15 -3.39 -19.20
CA VAL A 27 0.60 -3.34 -17.79
C VAL A 27 1.31 -2.02 -17.47
N SER A 28 1.99 -1.42 -18.45
CA SER A 28 2.69 -0.14 -18.25
C SER A 28 1.74 1.05 -18.10
N PHE A 29 0.50 0.96 -18.60
CA PHE A 29 -0.51 2.02 -18.42
C PHE A 29 -1.40 1.79 -17.21
N LEU A 30 -1.42 0.60 -16.62
CA LEU A 30 -2.22 0.31 -15.42
C LEU A 30 -1.98 1.28 -14.25
N PRO A 31 -0.74 1.71 -13.92
CA PRO A 31 -0.55 2.62 -12.80
C PRO A 31 -1.21 4.00 -12.99
N LEU A 32 -1.43 4.42 -14.24
CA LEU A 32 -2.16 5.66 -14.55
C LEU A 32 -3.65 5.52 -14.20
N THR A 33 -4.24 4.33 -14.41
CA THR A 33 -5.68 4.11 -14.19
C THR A 33 -6.07 4.17 -12.70
N LEU A 34 -5.10 4.02 -11.79
CA LEU A 34 -5.30 4.07 -10.33
C LEU A 34 -5.85 5.41 -9.84
N PHE A 35 -5.66 6.48 -10.60
CA PHE A 35 -6.12 7.83 -10.28
C PHE A 35 -7.51 8.13 -10.83
N PHE A 36 -8.14 7.20 -11.55
CA PHE A 36 -9.46 7.41 -12.15
C PHE A 36 -10.57 6.69 -11.37
N GLN A 37 -11.77 6.63 -11.92
CA GLN A 37 -12.84 5.83 -11.33
C GLN A 37 -12.48 4.35 -11.30
N ILE A 38 -13.02 3.65 -10.30
CA ILE A 38 -12.77 2.23 -10.02
C ILE A 38 -12.97 1.35 -11.27
N GLY A 39 -13.98 1.65 -12.10
CA GLY A 39 -14.25 0.93 -13.35
C GLY A 39 -13.11 1.00 -14.38
N VAL A 40 -12.34 2.10 -14.42
CA VAL A 40 -11.19 2.26 -15.32
C VAL A 40 -10.05 1.31 -14.90
N MET A 41 -9.81 1.19 -13.59
CA MET A 41 -8.81 0.26 -13.06
C MET A 41 -9.18 -1.19 -13.39
N TYR A 42 -10.43 -1.60 -13.11
CA TYR A 42 -10.89 -2.95 -13.42
C TYR A 42 -10.85 -3.27 -14.91
N THR A 43 -11.24 -2.31 -15.75
CA THR A 43 -11.14 -2.45 -17.21
C THR A 43 -9.69 -2.68 -17.63
N GLY A 44 -8.75 -1.91 -17.05
CA GLY A 44 -7.32 -2.12 -17.26
C GLY A 44 -6.87 -3.54 -16.87
N ILE A 45 -7.27 -4.02 -15.70
CA ILE A 45 -6.92 -5.38 -15.22
C ILE A 45 -7.48 -6.44 -16.18
N ILE A 46 -8.74 -6.32 -16.61
CA ILE A 46 -9.37 -7.25 -17.55
C ILE A 46 -8.62 -7.24 -18.89
N LEU A 47 -8.34 -6.07 -19.46
CA LEU A 47 -7.56 -5.93 -20.69
C LEU A 47 -6.17 -6.55 -20.55
N PHE A 48 -5.53 -6.36 -19.40
CA PHE A 48 -4.25 -6.99 -19.11
C PHE A 48 -4.37 -8.52 -19.09
N LEU A 49 -5.33 -9.08 -18.36
CA LEU A 49 -5.53 -10.54 -18.29
C LEU A 49 -5.85 -11.12 -19.67
N LEU A 50 -6.70 -10.48 -20.46
CA LEU A 50 -6.99 -10.90 -21.83
C LEU A 50 -5.74 -10.87 -22.71
N SER A 51 -4.96 -9.78 -22.66
CA SER A 51 -3.71 -9.71 -23.41
C SER A 51 -2.70 -10.76 -22.97
N TRP A 52 -2.64 -11.04 -21.66
CA TRP A 52 -1.79 -12.06 -21.09
C TRP A 52 -2.21 -13.44 -21.59
N LEU A 53 -3.50 -13.75 -21.68
CA LEU A 53 -3.98 -15.01 -22.26
C LEU A 53 -3.57 -15.13 -23.74
N ILE A 54 -3.76 -14.06 -24.52
CA ILE A 54 -3.47 -14.02 -25.96
C ILE A 54 -1.96 -14.13 -26.27
N SER A 55 -1.10 -13.67 -25.37
CA SER A 55 0.35 -13.59 -25.63
C SER A 55 1.05 -14.96 -25.71
N GLY A 56 0.40 -16.05 -25.27
CA GLY A 56 0.96 -17.40 -25.28
C GLY A 56 2.20 -17.57 -24.38
N GLN A 57 3.17 -18.38 -24.80
CA GLN A 57 4.41 -18.70 -24.07
C GLN A 57 4.18 -19.30 -22.66
N TRP A 58 3.21 -20.22 -22.56
CA TRP A 58 2.78 -20.82 -21.29
C TRP A 58 3.90 -21.51 -20.52
N GLN A 59 4.82 -22.18 -21.22
CA GLN A 59 5.96 -22.85 -20.59
C GLN A 59 6.90 -21.84 -19.90
N LEU A 60 7.23 -20.73 -20.58
CA LEU A 60 8.08 -19.67 -20.02
C LEU A 60 7.38 -18.96 -18.84
N LYS A 61 6.09 -18.65 -18.98
CA LYS A 61 5.30 -18.04 -17.90
C LYS A 61 5.25 -18.94 -16.67
N TRP A 62 5.02 -20.23 -16.86
CA TRP A 62 5.01 -21.22 -15.78
C TRP A 62 6.39 -21.38 -15.12
N GLN A 63 7.46 -21.34 -15.91
CA GLN A 63 8.82 -21.36 -15.39
C GLN A 63 9.09 -20.13 -14.51
N ARG A 64 8.76 -18.92 -14.99
CA ARG A 64 8.91 -17.68 -14.20
C ARG A 64 8.05 -17.69 -12.94
N LEU A 65 6.82 -18.20 -13.04
CA LEU A 65 5.91 -18.26 -11.91
C LEU A 65 6.43 -19.19 -10.79
N ARG A 66 6.87 -20.41 -11.13
CA ARG A 66 7.39 -21.36 -10.15
C ARG A 66 8.66 -20.89 -9.44
N HIS A 67 9.46 -20.04 -10.09
CA HIS A 67 10.66 -19.45 -9.49
C HIS A 67 10.37 -18.11 -8.79
N SER A 68 9.13 -17.62 -8.80
CA SER A 68 8.77 -16.40 -8.09
C SER A 68 8.80 -16.65 -6.58
N PRO A 69 9.49 -15.82 -5.78
CA PRO A 69 9.53 -15.98 -4.33
C PRO A 69 8.14 -15.81 -3.69
N LEU A 70 7.21 -15.13 -4.36
CA LEU A 70 5.84 -14.95 -3.86
C LEU A 70 4.87 -16.07 -4.26
N PHE A 71 5.28 -17.01 -5.09
CA PHE A 71 4.37 -18.09 -5.51
C PHE A 71 3.90 -18.93 -4.32
N LEU A 72 4.84 -19.45 -3.53
CA LEU A 72 4.51 -20.31 -2.39
C LEU A 72 3.72 -19.56 -1.28
N PRO A 73 4.10 -18.34 -0.85
CA PRO A 73 3.30 -17.58 0.12
C PRO A 73 1.85 -17.31 -0.33
N VAL A 74 1.64 -16.99 -1.62
CA VAL A 74 0.31 -16.73 -2.17
C VAL A 74 -0.52 -18.01 -2.24
N VAL A 75 0.08 -19.12 -2.70
CA VAL A 75 -0.58 -20.44 -2.69
C VAL A 75 -0.93 -20.85 -1.27
N CYS A 76 -0.03 -20.64 -0.30
CA CYS A 76 -0.28 -20.98 1.11
C CYS A 76 -1.49 -20.23 1.68
N LEU A 77 -1.58 -18.91 1.47
CA LEU A 77 -2.76 -18.12 1.88
C LEU A 77 -4.04 -18.62 1.21
N SER A 78 -3.98 -18.93 -0.09
CA SER A 78 -5.12 -19.40 -0.86
C SER A 78 -5.60 -20.78 -0.38
N THR A 79 -4.68 -21.72 -0.20
CA THR A 79 -4.98 -23.06 0.34
C THR A 79 -5.57 -22.95 1.74
N LEU A 80 -4.99 -22.12 2.62
CA LEU A 80 -5.54 -21.90 3.95
C LEU A 80 -6.97 -21.35 3.89
N SER A 81 -7.23 -20.36 3.03
CA SER A 81 -8.57 -19.79 2.88
C SER A 81 -9.60 -20.82 2.38
N VAL A 82 -9.20 -21.73 1.48
CA VAL A 82 -10.04 -22.85 1.02
C VAL A 82 -10.31 -23.82 2.17
N VAL A 83 -9.28 -24.21 2.93
CA VAL A 83 -9.42 -25.15 4.05
C VAL A 83 -10.35 -24.57 5.13
N ILE A 84 -10.16 -23.30 5.52
CA ILE A 84 -11.04 -22.62 6.49
C ILE A 84 -12.47 -22.53 5.96
N SER A 85 -12.64 -22.30 4.65
CA SER A 85 -13.95 -22.33 4.02
C SER A 85 -14.62 -23.71 4.18
N LEU A 86 -13.89 -24.80 3.98
CA LEU A 86 -14.48 -26.13 4.11
C LEU A 86 -14.87 -26.53 5.55
N ILE A 87 -14.28 -25.89 6.56
CA ILE A 87 -14.45 -26.26 7.98
C ILE A 87 -15.52 -25.42 8.68
N HIS A 88 -15.67 -24.14 8.32
CA HIS A 88 -16.57 -23.22 9.00
C HIS A 88 -17.91 -23.05 8.28
N PRO A 89 -19.02 -22.86 9.00
CA PRO A 89 -20.25 -22.38 8.40
C PRO A 89 -20.06 -20.96 7.84
N HIS A 90 -20.78 -20.65 6.78
CA HIS A 90 -20.64 -19.40 6.04
C HIS A 90 -21.90 -18.55 6.13
N SER A 91 -21.71 -17.25 6.19
CA SER A 91 -22.77 -16.29 5.90
C SER A 91 -23.05 -16.27 4.39
N GLU A 92 -24.30 -16.56 4.00
CA GLU A 92 -24.67 -16.68 2.58
C GLU A 92 -24.40 -15.40 1.77
N HIS A 93 -24.51 -14.23 2.39
CA HIS A 93 -24.38 -12.93 1.71
C HIS A 93 -22.96 -12.35 1.66
N GLU A 94 -22.10 -12.65 2.64
CA GLU A 94 -20.76 -12.04 2.72
C GLU A 94 -19.65 -12.99 2.23
N PHE A 95 -19.88 -14.31 2.29
CA PHE A 95 -18.83 -15.31 2.06
C PHE A 95 -18.15 -15.16 0.71
N THR A 96 -18.90 -15.07 -0.40
CA THR A 96 -18.29 -15.03 -1.74
C THR A 96 -17.39 -13.81 -1.92
N SER A 97 -17.83 -12.63 -1.49
CA SER A 97 -17.01 -11.42 -1.58
C SER A 97 -15.76 -11.55 -0.70
N ALA A 98 -15.94 -11.94 0.56
CA ALA A 98 -14.85 -12.12 1.51
C ALA A 98 -13.81 -13.15 1.02
N PHE A 99 -14.26 -14.29 0.51
CA PHE A 99 -13.40 -15.34 -0.03
C PHE A 99 -12.57 -14.83 -1.22
N LEU A 100 -13.20 -14.11 -2.16
CA LEU A 100 -12.50 -13.54 -3.31
C LEU A 100 -11.43 -12.51 -2.91
N HIS A 101 -11.60 -11.80 -1.79
CA HIS A 101 -10.58 -10.88 -1.28
C HIS A 101 -9.30 -11.61 -0.87
N TYR A 102 -9.39 -12.80 -0.29
CA TYR A 102 -8.21 -13.63 0.01
C TYR A 102 -7.53 -14.17 -1.26
N GLN A 103 -8.26 -14.26 -2.38
CA GLN A 103 -7.70 -14.67 -3.68
C GLN A 103 -7.07 -13.52 -4.47
N SER A 104 -7.19 -12.27 -4.00
CA SER A 104 -6.75 -11.08 -4.74
C SER A 104 -5.27 -11.11 -5.15
N TYR A 105 -4.39 -11.72 -4.33
CA TYR A 105 -2.97 -11.90 -4.65
C TYR A 105 -2.70 -12.72 -5.91
N TRP A 106 -3.66 -13.52 -6.39
CA TRP A 106 -3.53 -14.22 -7.68
C TRP A 106 -3.38 -13.26 -8.86
N ILE A 107 -3.90 -12.03 -8.78
CA ILE A 107 -3.72 -11.02 -9.85
C ILE A 107 -2.27 -10.57 -9.98
N LEU A 108 -1.49 -10.61 -8.89
CA LEU A 108 -0.06 -10.27 -8.93
C LEU A 108 0.71 -11.29 -9.79
N LEU A 109 0.37 -12.57 -9.71
CA LEU A 109 1.14 -13.66 -10.30
C LEU A 109 1.29 -13.55 -11.84
N PRO A 110 0.22 -13.35 -12.65
CA PRO A 110 0.34 -13.07 -14.08
C PRO A 110 1.24 -11.88 -14.40
N MET A 111 1.19 -10.81 -13.60
CA MET A 111 2.02 -9.62 -13.83
C MET A 111 3.52 -9.92 -13.64
N LEU A 112 3.87 -10.78 -12.67
CA LEU A 112 5.25 -11.22 -12.46
C LEU A 112 5.79 -12.06 -13.62
N THR A 113 4.94 -12.77 -14.36
CA THR A 113 5.36 -13.58 -15.50
C THR A 113 5.85 -12.76 -16.70
N ILE A 114 5.53 -11.46 -16.75
CA ILE A 114 5.99 -10.55 -17.82
C ILE A 114 7.52 -10.42 -17.80
N GLY A 115 8.12 -10.42 -16.61
CA GLY A 115 9.55 -10.25 -16.39
C GLY A 115 10.06 -8.81 -16.60
N ASN A 116 11.37 -8.63 -16.41
CA ASN A 116 12.06 -7.35 -16.54
C ASN A 116 11.94 -6.79 -17.98
N GLY A 117 11.76 -5.48 -18.10
CA GLY A 117 11.72 -4.82 -19.41
C GLY A 117 11.47 -3.31 -19.37
N ALA A 118 11.49 -2.69 -20.55
CA ALA A 118 11.26 -1.24 -20.70
C ALA A 118 9.90 -0.78 -20.16
N TRP A 119 8.92 -1.69 -20.10
CA TRP A 119 7.60 -1.42 -19.56
C TRP A 119 7.62 -0.94 -18.10
N GLN A 120 8.59 -1.37 -17.28
CA GLN A 120 8.65 -0.98 -15.86
C GLN A 120 8.91 0.53 -15.71
N ARG A 121 9.84 1.08 -16.50
CA ARG A 121 10.09 2.54 -16.52
C ARG A 121 8.87 3.30 -17.01
N MET A 122 8.20 2.78 -18.04
CA MET A 122 6.96 3.38 -18.54
C MET A 122 5.83 3.34 -17.48
N ALA A 123 5.73 2.25 -16.73
CA ALA A 123 4.79 2.07 -15.62
C ALA A 123 5.02 3.12 -14.51
N ILE A 124 6.28 3.31 -14.09
CA ILE A 124 6.65 4.33 -13.10
C ILE A 124 6.31 5.74 -13.61
N ARG A 125 6.63 6.05 -14.87
CA ARG A 125 6.29 7.34 -15.46
C ARG A 125 4.78 7.56 -15.51
N ASN A 126 4.01 6.56 -15.92
CA ASN A 126 2.55 6.63 -15.98
C ASN A 126 1.92 6.78 -14.58
N PHE A 127 2.50 6.15 -13.56
CA PHE A 127 2.13 6.39 -12.16
C PHE A 127 2.36 7.85 -11.76
N PHE A 128 3.52 8.43 -12.10
CA PHE A 128 3.83 9.83 -11.81
C PHE A 128 2.95 10.82 -12.56
N ILE A 129 2.67 10.56 -13.85
CA ILE A 129 1.71 11.34 -14.64
C ILE A 129 0.33 11.31 -13.96
N GLY A 130 -0.12 10.13 -13.55
CA GLY A 130 -1.38 9.98 -12.82
C GLY A 130 -1.41 10.78 -11.51
N ALA A 131 -0.32 10.78 -10.75
CA ALA A 131 -0.22 11.56 -9.52
C ALA A 131 -0.27 13.08 -9.78
N VAL A 132 0.36 13.57 -10.86
CA VAL A 132 0.28 14.98 -11.27
C VAL A 132 -1.14 15.35 -11.72
N ILE A 133 -1.81 14.48 -12.49
CA ILE A 133 -3.21 14.68 -12.89
C ILE A 133 -4.11 14.75 -11.65
N ALA A 134 -3.95 13.81 -10.71
CA ALA A 134 -4.73 13.79 -9.48
C ALA A 134 -4.50 15.04 -8.63
N ALA A 135 -3.24 15.45 -8.44
CA ALA A 135 -2.90 16.69 -7.75
C ALA A 135 -3.56 17.90 -8.44
N SER A 136 -3.51 17.96 -9.77
CA SER A 136 -4.16 19.01 -10.56
C SER A 136 -5.66 19.05 -10.33
N PHE A 137 -6.34 17.90 -10.29
CA PHE A 137 -7.77 17.84 -9.96
C PHE A 137 -8.06 18.31 -8.54
N PHE A 138 -7.21 18.00 -7.55
CA PHE A 138 -7.39 18.55 -6.20
C PHE A 138 -7.23 20.08 -6.16
N TYR A 139 -6.27 20.64 -6.90
CA TYR A 139 -6.14 22.10 -7.04
C TYR A 139 -7.33 22.72 -7.77
N LEU A 140 -7.79 22.14 -8.88
CA LEU A 140 -8.96 22.65 -9.60
C LEU A 140 -10.23 22.58 -8.75
N ASN A 141 -10.37 21.54 -7.92
CA ASN A 141 -11.46 21.45 -6.96
C ASN A 141 -11.43 22.60 -5.94
N SER A 142 -10.25 22.93 -5.41
CA SER A 142 -10.13 23.99 -4.39
C SER A 142 -10.42 25.38 -4.95
N PHE A 143 -10.23 25.58 -6.26
CA PHE A 143 -10.65 26.78 -6.99
C PHE A 143 -12.12 26.75 -7.44
N GLY A 144 -12.88 25.68 -7.17
CA GLY A 144 -14.27 25.55 -7.61
C GLY A 144 -14.43 25.38 -9.13
N LEU A 145 -13.37 24.96 -9.83
CA LEU A 145 -13.35 24.82 -11.30
C LEU A 145 -13.75 23.44 -11.80
N LEU A 146 -13.92 22.46 -10.90
CA LEU A 146 -14.35 21.11 -11.28
C LEU A 146 -15.87 21.00 -11.34
N PRO A 147 -16.43 20.40 -12.41
CA PRO A 147 -17.87 20.20 -12.51
C PRO A 147 -18.32 19.06 -11.59
N ASP A 148 -19.56 19.18 -11.08
CA ASP A 148 -20.25 18.14 -10.32
C ASP A 148 -20.68 16.99 -11.24
N GLY A 149 -19.72 16.13 -11.58
CA GLY A 149 -19.91 14.96 -12.42
C GLY A 149 -19.47 13.68 -11.74
N ARG A 150 -20.04 12.53 -12.16
CA ARG A 150 -19.63 11.22 -11.63
C ARG A 150 -18.12 11.03 -11.73
N PHE A 151 -17.52 11.44 -12.85
CA PHE A 151 -16.09 11.30 -13.13
C PHE A 151 -15.20 11.97 -12.07
N PHE A 152 -15.53 13.21 -11.69
CA PHE A 152 -14.78 14.00 -10.71
C PHE A 152 -15.25 13.83 -9.27
N ARG A 153 -16.33 13.09 -9.03
CA ARG A 153 -16.90 12.88 -7.68
C ARG A 153 -15.90 12.42 -6.64
N GLY A 154 -14.90 11.62 -7.03
CA GLY A 154 -13.82 11.18 -6.11
C GLY A 154 -12.83 12.28 -5.70
N TYR A 155 -12.85 13.42 -6.37
CA TYR A 155 -12.05 14.62 -6.08
C TYR A 155 -12.87 15.72 -5.43
N THR A 156 -14.17 15.81 -5.73
CA THR A 156 -15.07 16.82 -5.17
C THR A 156 -15.65 16.38 -3.82
N VAL A 157 -16.03 15.09 -3.67
CA VAL A 157 -16.61 14.53 -2.44
C VAL A 157 -15.58 13.63 -1.76
N TYR A 158 -15.06 14.10 -0.62
CA TYR A 158 -14.07 13.37 0.17
C TYR A 158 -14.74 12.36 1.12
N GLU A 159 -15.38 11.34 0.56
CA GLU A 159 -16.06 10.28 1.32
C GLU A 159 -15.75 8.88 0.75
N GLY A 160 -15.81 7.88 1.62
CA GLY A 160 -15.63 6.48 1.25
C GLY A 160 -14.19 6.08 0.89
N GLY A 161 -14.03 4.84 0.42
CA GLY A 161 -12.71 4.23 0.28
C GLY A 161 -11.82 4.84 -0.81
N LYS A 162 -12.42 5.47 -1.81
CA LYS A 162 -11.66 6.10 -2.91
C LYS A 162 -10.83 7.30 -2.44
N SER A 163 -11.35 8.10 -1.50
CA SER A 163 -10.61 9.24 -0.96
C SER A 163 -9.37 8.79 -0.18
N ILE A 164 -9.49 7.69 0.57
CA ILE A 164 -8.37 7.05 1.27
C ILE A 164 -7.34 6.53 0.25
N LEU A 165 -7.77 5.86 -0.82
CA LEU A 165 -6.86 5.37 -1.86
C LEU A 165 -6.05 6.52 -2.46
N PHE A 166 -6.71 7.60 -2.87
CA PHE A 166 -6.02 8.77 -3.43
C PHE A 166 -5.02 9.38 -2.45
N ALA A 167 -5.36 9.46 -1.17
CA ALA A 167 -4.43 9.92 -0.15
C ALA A 167 -3.20 8.99 -0.02
N LEU A 168 -3.40 7.66 -0.02
CA LEU A 168 -2.30 6.69 0.02
C LEU A 168 -1.40 6.81 -1.24
N LEU A 169 -1.99 6.92 -2.43
CA LEU A 169 -1.24 7.09 -3.67
C LEU A 169 -0.47 8.43 -3.69
N LEU A 170 -1.07 9.51 -3.17
CA LEU A 170 -0.41 10.81 -3.01
C LEU A 170 0.67 10.82 -1.93
N ALA A 171 0.72 9.83 -1.03
CA ALA A 171 1.85 9.62 -0.12
C ALA A 171 2.98 8.80 -0.78
N ILE A 172 2.62 7.76 -1.52
CA ILE A 172 3.58 6.86 -2.19
C ILE A 172 4.28 7.57 -3.36
N ALA A 173 3.54 8.32 -4.18
CA ALA A 173 4.05 8.97 -5.38
C ALA A 173 5.19 9.95 -5.13
N PRO A 174 5.06 10.98 -4.26
CA PRO A 174 6.17 11.91 -4.00
C PRO A 174 7.36 11.24 -3.31
N ALA A 175 7.14 10.23 -2.46
CA ALA A 175 8.23 9.45 -1.88
C ALA A 175 9.03 8.72 -3.00
N TRP A 176 8.33 8.12 -3.96
CA TRP A 176 8.98 7.44 -5.09
C TRP A 176 9.64 8.44 -6.05
N MET A 177 9.00 9.59 -6.33
CA MET A 177 9.59 10.67 -7.11
C MET A 177 10.89 11.20 -6.48
N LEU A 178 10.94 11.35 -5.16
CA LEU A 178 12.14 11.78 -4.44
C LEU A 178 13.28 10.78 -4.60
N HIS A 179 12.97 9.48 -4.55
CA HIS A 179 13.94 8.43 -4.80
C HIS A 179 14.45 8.43 -6.25
N GLU A 180 13.56 8.53 -7.23
CA GLU A 180 13.91 8.64 -8.65
C GLU A 180 14.78 9.87 -8.92
N TRP A 181 14.48 11.00 -8.30
CA TRP A 181 15.28 12.22 -8.40
C TRP A 181 16.68 12.06 -7.82
N ARG A 182 16.83 11.26 -6.76
CA ARG A 182 18.15 10.99 -6.19
C ARG A 182 19.03 10.12 -7.10
N VAL A 183 18.41 9.23 -7.87
CA VAL A 183 19.09 8.29 -8.79
C VAL A 183 19.40 8.98 -10.11
N PHE A 184 18.42 9.63 -10.72
CA PHE A 184 18.55 10.28 -12.02
C PHE A 184 18.78 11.77 -11.84
N ARG A 185 19.95 12.24 -12.26
CA ARG A 185 20.40 13.64 -12.14
C ARG A 185 20.07 14.48 -13.38
N ASP A 186 18.92 14.21 -13.96
CA ASP A 186 18.39 14.89 -15.13
C ASP A 186 17.19 15.77 -14.74
N TRP A 187 16.98 16.87 -15.48
CA TRP A 187 15.81 17.74 -15.33
C TRP A 187 15.48 18.13 -13.88
N HIS A 188 16.50 18.52 -13.10
CA HIS A 188 16.38 18.79 -11.66
C HIS A 188 15.22 19.73 -11.32
N PHE A 189 15.05 20.82 -12.08
CA PHE A 189 13.96 21.77 -11.87
C PHE A 189 12.58 21.15 -12.07
N VAL A 190 12.40 20.35 -13.13
CA VAL A 190 11.12 19.68 -13.41
C VAL A 190 10.81 18.67 -12.31
N ARG A 191 11.78 17.84 -11.92
CA ARG A 191 11.61 16.84 -10.85
C ARG A 191 11.28 17.49 -9.51
N ALA A 192 11.98 18.57 -9.16
CA ALA A 192 11.73 19.35 -7.95
C ALA A 192 10.32 19.92 -7.95
N PHE A 193 9.94 20.59 -9.04
CA PHE A 193 8.62 21.18 -9.20
C PHE A 193 7.52 20.12 -9.10
N THR A 194 7.61 19.00 -9.83
CA THR A 194 6.61 17.93 -9.78
C THR A 194 6.51 17.30 -8.39
N PHE A 195 7.63 17.11 -7.70
CA PHE A 195 7.65 16.57 -6.35
C PHE A 195 6.94 17.53 -5.38
N ILE A 196 7.29 18.82 -5.39
CA ILE A 196 6.68 19.83 -4.52
C ILE A 196 5.18 19.98 -4.84
N PHE A 197 4.81 19.98 -6.12
CA PHE A 197 3.43 20.10 -6.56
C PHE A 197 2.54 18.95 -6.07
N VAL A 198 3.00 17.71 -6.19
CA VAL A 198 2.27 16.53 -5.71
C VAL A 198 2.27 16.47 -4.18
N LEU A 199 3.41 16.78 -3.54
CA LEU A 199 3.54 16.76 -2.09
C LEU A 199 2.65 17.82 -1.41
N SER A 200 2.57 19.03 -1.99
CA SER A 200 1.68 20.07 -1.50
C SER A 200 0.21 19.66 -1.63
N ALA A 201 -0.18 18.97 -2.72
CA ALA A 201 -1.54 18.44 -2.84
C ALA A 201 -1.89 17.41 -1.75
N LEU A 202 -0.94 16.54 -1.34
CA LEU A 202 -1.10 15.65 -0.20
C LEU A 202 -1.42 16.45 1.08
N PHE A 203 -0.58 17.44 1.43
CA PHE A 203 -0.74 18.15 2.71
C PHE A 203 -1.90 19.13 2.73
N LEU A 204 -2.24 19.74 1.60
CA LEU A 204 -3.29 20.76 1.51
C LEU A 204 -4.68 20.15 1.30
N PHE A 205 -4.80 19.09 0.49
CA PHE A 205 -6.11 18.61 0.01
C PHE A 205 -6.44 17.18 0.42
N ALA A 206 -5.45 16.29 0.55
CA ALA A 206 -5.71 14.96 1.07
C ALA A 206 -5.91 15.08 2.60
N ARG A 207 -7.16 15.23 3.04
CA ARG A 207 -7.56 15.39 4.45
C ARG A 207 -7.33 14.13 5.32
N SER A 208 -6.27 13.37 5.05
CA SER A 208 -5.96 12.09 5.68
C SER A 208 -4.69 12.16 6.52
N ARG A 209 -4.85 12.07 7.85
CA ARG A 209 -3.73 11.98 8.81
C ARG A 209 -2.85 10.74 8.54
N THR A 210 -3.47 9.63 8.12
CA THR A 210 -2.77 8.36 7.87
C THR A 210 -1.87 8.46 6.66
N ALA A 211 -2.26 9.19 5.61
CA ALA A 211 -1.45 9.38 4.41
C ALA A 211 -0.22 10.27 4.68
N SER A 212 -0.38 11.35 5.44
CA SER A 212 0.75 12.19 5.86
C SER A 212 1.75 11.41 6.72
N LEU A 213 1.26 10.61 7.67
CA LEU A 213 2.11 9.74 8.49
C LEU A 213 2.80 8.66 7.64
N LEU A 214 2.10 8.08 6.67
CA LEU A 214 2.69 7.15 5.71
C LEU A 214 3.83 7.81 4.94
N PHE A 215 3.65 9.01 4.39
CA PHE A 215 4.73 9.72 3.69
C PHE A 215 5.97 9.90 4.57
N LEU A 216 5.79 10.29 5.84
CA LEU A 216 6.89 10.42 6.79
C LEU A 216 7.61 9.08 7.01
N ILE A 217 6.88 7.98 7.19
CA ILE A 217 7.46 6.63 7.33
C ILE A 217 8.25 6.26 6.07
N LEU A 218 7.71 6.51 4.87
CA LEU A 218 8.40 6.21 3.62
C LEU A 218 9.65 7.08 3.45
N PHE A 219 9.60 8.34 3.86
CA PHE A 219 10.77 9.22 3.87
C PHE A 219 11.87 8.72 4.82
N LEU A 220 11.49 8.19 6.00
CA LEU A 220 12.44 7.56 6.92
C LEU A 220 13.05 6.28 6.34
N VAL A 221 12.25 5.43 5.68
CA VAL A 221 12.77 4.25 4.98
C VAL A 221 13.78 4.64 3.90
N LEU A 222 13.46 5.65 3.10
CA LEU A 222 14.35 6.17 2.04
C LEU A 222 15.67 6.67 2.59
N THR A 223 15.61 7.57 3.56
CA THR A 223 16.79 8.16 4.18
C THR A 223 17.61 7.12 4.94
N GLY A 224 16.95 6.14 5.57
CA GLY A 224 17.60 4.98 6.19
C GLY A 224 18.36 4.11 5.19
N VAL A 225 17.77 3.81 4.02
CA VAL A 225 18.47 3.07 2.96
C VAL A 225 19.66 3.89 2.43
N TRP A 226 19.52 5.19 2.22
CA TRP A 226 20.65 6.04 1.82
C TRP A 226 21.73 6.11 2.89
N ALA A 227 21.36 6.13 4.17
CA ALA A 227 22.26 6.10 5.32
C ALA A 227 23.05 4.79 5.41
N SER A 228 22.45 3.66 5.03
CA SER A 228 23.17 2.40 4.97
C SER A 228 24.36 2.44 4.00
N ALA A 229 24.28 3.25 2.93
CA ALA A 229 25.31 3.35 1.89
C ALA A 229 26.53 4.21 2.28
N SER A 230 26.46 5.03 3.33
CA SER A 230 27.56 5.89 3.77
C SER A 230 27.65 5.97 5.29
N GLN A 231 28.82 5.64 5.86
CA GLN A 231 29.02 5.66 7.31
C GLN A 231 28.82 7.07 7.91
N ARG A 232 29.18 8.13 7.17
CA ARG A 232 28.95 9.53 7.58
C ARG A 232 27.45 9.84 7.61
N PHE A 233 26.72 9.52 6.54
CA PHE A 233 25.27 9.76 6.48
C PHE A 233 24.51 8.91 7.51
N ARG A 234 25.01 7.71 7.82
CA ARG A 234 24.50 6.84 8.89
C ARG A 234 24.52 7.51 10.26
N ARG A 235 25.65 8.12 10.64
CA ARG A 235 25.76 8.84 11.92
C ARG A 235 24.75 9.98 12.01
N TRP A 236 24.68 10.82 10.97
CA TRP A 236 23.72 11.93 10.90
C TRP A 236 22.26 11.47 10.91
N TYR A 237 21.94 10.36 10.25
CA TYR A 237 20.60 9.79 10.26
C TYR A 237 20.19 9.31 11.65
N PHE A 238 21.05 8.55 12.35
CA PHE A 238 20.76 8.09 13.71
C PHE A 238 20.66 9.24 14.70
N THR A 239 21.55 10.25 14.65
CA THR A 239 21.44 11.43 15.52
C THR A 239 20.16 12.21 15.26
N SER A 240 19.77 12.37 13.99
CA SER A 240 18.51 13.03 13.62
C SER A 240 17.29 12.25 14.10
N LEU A 241 17.29 10.92 13.96
CA LEU A 241 16.20 10.07 14.47
C LEU A 241 16.03 10.18 15.98
N VAL A 242 17.13 10.12 16.74
CA VAL A 242 17.09 10.27 18.20
C VAL A 242 16.55 11.65 18.57
N PHE A 243 17.02 12.70 17.89
CA PHE A 243 16.55 14.06 18.13
C PHE A 243 15.05 14.24 17.81
N ILE A 244 14.58 13.69 16.68
CA ILE A 244 13.16 13.68 16.31
C ILE A 244 12.34 12.93 17.37
N LEU A 245 12.81 11.78 17.84
CA LEU A 245 12.12 10.98 18.84
C LEU A 245 12.03 11.70 20.20
N LEU A 246 13.09 12.41 20.60
CA LEU A 246 13.10 13.26 21.80
C LEU A 246 12.17 14.46 21.68
N ILE A 247 12.16 15.16 20.54
CA ILE A 247 11.21 16.26 20.30
C ILE A 247 9.78 15.72 20.31
N PHE A 248 9.55 14.58 19.66
CA PHE A 248 8.23 13.97 19.59
C PHE A 248 7.75 13.52 20.97
N SER A 249 8.58 12.88 21.79
CA SER A 249 8.22 12.50 23.16
C SER A 249 7.94 13.73 24.02
N MET A 250 8.75 14.77 23.92
CA MET A 250 8.49 16.02 24.65
C MET A 250 7.21 16.71 24.19
N SER A 251 6.97 16.75 22.89
CA SER A 251 5.74 17.30 22.31
C SER A 251 4.51 16.49 22.74
N LEU A 252 4.62 15.17 22.84
CA LEU A 252 3.55 14.30 23.31
C LEU A 252 3.23 14.58 24.78
N ILE A 253 4.23 14.68 25.66
CA ILE A 253 4.05 15.03 27.07
C ILE A 253 3.39 16.40 27.20
N TYR A 254 3.85 17.38 26.42
CA TYR A 254 3.31 18.74 26.42
C TYR A 254 1.86 18.78 25.95
N VAL A 255 1.54 18.10 24.84
CA VAL A 255 0.16 17.98 24.35
C VAL A 255 -0.71 17.23 25.35
N VAL A 256 -0.15 16.25 26.06
CA VAL A 256 -0.92 15.50 27.07
C VAL A 256 -1.42 16.42 28.20
N GLN A 257 -0.63 17.44 28.55
CA GLN A 257 -0.96 18.39 29.60
C GLN A 257 -1.89 19.53 29.16
N MET A 258 -2.17 19.66 27.86
CA MET A 258 -3.08 20.69 27.36
C MET A 258 -4.54 20.38 27.72
N PRO A 259 -5.39 21.42 27.82
CA PRO A 259 -6.83 21.22 27.89
C PRO A 259 -7.37 20.62 26.59
N THR A 260 -8.42 19.80 26.71
CA THR A 260 -9.12 19.22 25.56
C THR A 260 -9.75 20.32 24.70
N PRO A 261 -9.60 20.29 23.37
CA PRO A 261 -10.25 21.23 22.47
C PRO A 261 -11.79 21.11 22.55
N VAL A 262 -12.49 22.21 22.29
CA VAL A 262 -13.97 22.31 22.38
C VAL A 262 -14.69 21.37 21.41
N SER A 263 -14.11 21.11 20.24
CA SER A 263 -14.58 20.13 19.27
C SER A 263 -13.38 19.49 18.58
N CYS A 264 -13.53 18.27 18.10
CA CYS A 264 -12.53 17.56 17.29
C CYS A 264 -12.91 17.45 15.80
N HIS A 265 -14.07 17.99 15.41
CA HIS A 265 -14.57 17.92 14.04
C HIS A 265 -14.06 19.08 13.17
N PRO A 266 -13.36 18.80 12.06
CA PRO A 266 -12.81 19.86 11.20
C PRO A 266 -13.88 20.75 10.58
N LYS A 267 -15.04 20.18 10.22
CA LYS A 267 -16.19 20.95 9.71
C LYS A 267 -16.71 21.90 10.78
N GLU A 268 -16.93 21.42 12.00
CA GLU A 268 -17.39 22.28 13.08
C GLU A 268 -16.37 23.36 13.44
N MET A 269 -15.07 23.02 13.49
CA MET A 269 -13.99 24.00 13.70
C MET A 269 -13.99 25.11 12.64
N LEU A 270 -14.30 24.79 11.39
CA LEU A 270 -14.34 25.75 10.29
C LEU A 270 -15.65 26.55 10.29
N ASP A 271 -16.78 25.85 10.29
CA ASP A 271 -18.11 26.42 10.05
C ASP A 271 -18.65 27.18 11.27
N LYS A 272 -18.35 26.70 12.49
CA LYS A 272 -18.86 27.26 13.75
C LYS A 272 -17.83 28.11 14.49
N TYR A 273 -16.57 27.70 14.47
CA TYR A 273 -15.50 28.38 15.21
C TYR A 273 -14.58 29.24 14.33
N GLY A 274 -14.80 29.29 13.02
CA GLY A 274 -14.05 30.15 12.09
C GLY A 274 -12.53 29.90 12.10
N MET A 275 -12.10 28.70 12.52
CA MET A 275 -10.67 28.41 12.69
C MET A 275 -9.95 28.36 11.34
N SER A 276 -8.78 28.99 11.27
CA SER A 276 -7.89 28.86 10.12
C SER A 276 -7.38 27.41 9.96
N GLY A 277 -6.98 27.02 8.75
CA GLY A 277 -6.49 25.66 8.48
C GLY A 277 -5.31 25.24 9.38
N ALA A 278 -4.43 26.18 9.76
CA ALA A 278 -3.33 25.92 10.68
C ALA A 278 -3.81 25.65 12.12
N GLN A 279 -4.82 26.39 12.58
CA GLN A 279 -5.45 26.17 13.88
C GLN A 279 -6.19 24.83 13.92
N ILE A 280 -6.91 24.48 12.85
CA ILE A 280 -7.58 23.17 12.71
C ILE A 280 -6.55 22.04 12.80
N LEU A 281 -5.42 22.15 12.08
CA LEU A 281 -4.38 21.13 12.11
C LEU A 281 -3.80 20.93 13.52
N LYS A 282 -3.54 22.04 14.24
CA LYS A 282 -3.05 22.01 15.63
C LYS A 282 -4.09 21.40 16.58
N SER A 283 -5.36 21.81 16.49
CA SER A 283 -6.42 21.28 17.35
C SER A 283 -6.65 19.78 17.11
N ARG A 284 -6.52 19.31 15.86
CA ARG A 284 -6.66 17.88 15.52
C ARG A 284 -5.53 17.01 16.07
N SER A 285 -4.30 17.51 16.13
CA SER A 285 -3.19 16.74 16.71
C SER A 285 -3.39 16.55 18.22
N ILE A 286 -3.85 17.60 18.91
CA ILE A 286 -4.22 17.56 20.33
C ILE A 286 -5.36 16.56 20.56
N CYS A 287 -6.46 16.68 19.80
CA CYS A 287 -7.59 15.74 19.88
C CYS A 287 -7.17 14.27 19.80
N THR A 288 -6.28 13.93 18.87
CA THR A 288 -5.83 12.53 18.69
C THR A 288 -5.17 11.97 19.95
N VAL A 289 -4.32 12.77 20.60
CA VAL A 289 -3.59 12.33 21.81
C VAL A 289 -4.53 12.19 23.00
N HIS A 290 -5.49 13.10 23.16
CA HIS A 290 -6.49 13.02 24.21
C HIS A 290 -7.41 11.81 24.02
N GLN A 291 -7.89 11.55 22.80
CA GLN A 291 -8.73 10.39 22.49
C GLN A 291 -8.07 9.06 22.85
N VAL A 292 -6.79 8.88 22.52
CA VAL A 292 -6.04 7.66 22.90
C VAL A 292 -5.95 7.54 24.41
N ARG A 293 -5.67 8.63 25.13
CA ARG A 293 -5.58 8.62 26.60
C ARG A 293 -6.92 8.29 27.25
N ASP A 294 -7.98 8.96 26.83
CA ASP A 294 -9.31 8.85 27.44
C ASP A 294 -9.89 7.45 27.20
N PHE A 295 -9.66 6.88 26.01
CA PHE A 295 -9.98 5.48 25.72
C PHE A 295 -9.20 4.50 26.60
N MET A 296 -7.88 4.71 26.77
CA MET A 296 -7.04 3.83 27.59
C MET A 296 -7.37 3.90 29.08
N LYS A 297 -7.83 5.05 29.57
CA LYS A 297 -8.13 5.28 30.98
C LYS A 297 -9.52 4.80 31.37
N ASP A 298 -10.54 5.29 30.67
CA ASP A 298 -11.94 5.16 31.09
C ASP A 298 -12.80 4.44 30.03
N GLY A 299 -12.20 4.01 28.92
CA GLY A 299 -12.92 3.37 27.81
C GLY A 299 -13.87 4.31 27.07
N GLN A 300 -13.80 5.62 27.30
CA GLN A 300 -14.66 6.59 26.64
C GLN A 300 -14.36 6.63 25.14
N VAL A 301 -15.40 6.50 24.33
CA VAL A 301 -15.33 6.52 22.88
C VAL A 301 -15.93 7.83 22.42
N SER A 302 -15.11 8.65 21.75
CA SER A 302 -15.61 9.75 20.93
C SER A 302 -15.83 9.27 19.51
N GLU A 303 -16.51 10.05 18.67
CA GLU A 303 -16.79 9.70 17.27
C GLU A 303 -15.50 9.41 16.46
N ASP A 304 -14.40 10.10 16.78
CA ASP A 304 -13.06 9.87 16.23
C ASP A 304 -12.33 8.65 16.88
N GLY A 305 -12.72 8.25 18.10
CA GLY A 305 -12.19 7.11 18.85
C GLY A 305 -12.80 5.75 18.50
N MET A 306 -13.79 5.73 17.60
CA MET A 306 -14.53 4.53 17.18
C MET A 306 -13.63 3.38 16.71
N ARG A 307 -12.48 3.68 16.08
CA ARG A 307 -11.51 2.65 15.66
C ARG A 307 -10.97 1.81 16.82
N LEU A 308 -10.77 2.41 17.99
CA LEU A 308 -10.28 1.70 19.16
C LEU A 308 -11.34 0.75 19.73
N GLU A 309 -12.62 1.16 19.69
CA GLU A 309 -13.77 0.30 20.03
C GLU A 309 -13.85 -0.90 19.06
N ILE A 310 -13.72 -0.65 17.75
CA ILE A 310 -13.67 -1.70 16.73
C ILE A 310 -12.55 -2.70 16.99
N TYR A 311 -11.35 -2.22 17.31
CA TYR A 311 -10.19 -3.07 17.58
C TYR A 311 -10.40 -3.89 18.85
N ARG A 312 -10.89 -3.28 19.93
CA ARG A 312 -11.19 -3.94 21.20
C ARG A 312 -12.24 -5.04 21.02
N ASN A 313 -13.34 -4.73 20.33
CA ASN A 313 -14.43 -5.67 20.08
C ASN A 313 -13.96 -6.82 19.18
N THR A 314 -13.28 -6.52 18.08
CA THR A 314 -12.73 -7.56 17.19
C THR A 314 -11.73 -8.45 17.92
N TRP A 315 -10.82 -7.87 18.70
CA TRP A 315 -9.88 -8.64 19.52
C TRP A 315 -10.58 -9.53 20.55
N SER A 316 -11.64 -9.05 21.18
CA SER A 316 -12.42 -9.85 22.13
C SER A 316 -13.04 -11.08 21.47
N MET A 317 -13.46 -10.97 20.21
CA MET A 317 -13.96 -12.11 19.43
C MET A 317 -12.82 -13.03 18.96
N VAL A 318 -11.68 -12.49 18.51
CA VAL A 318 -10.50 -13.28 18.14
C VAL A 318 -10.08 -14.23 19.27
N LYS A 319 -10.12 -13.78 20.53
CA LYS A 319 -9.80 -14.60 21.69
C LYS A 319 -10.70 -15.85 21.86
N LEU A 320 -11.89 -15.86 21.27
CA LEU A 320 -12.81 -17.00 21.32
C LEU A 320 -12.41 -18.13 20.37
N SER A 321 -11.74 -17.82 19.27
CA SER A 321 -11.23 -18.82 18.30
C SER A 321 -9.91 -18.36 17.67
N PRO A 322 -8.80 -18.36 18.44
CA PRO A 322 -7.55 -17.73 17.99
C PRO A 322 -6.78 -18.56 16.94
N TRP A 323 -7.01 -19.88 16.89
CA TRP A 323 -6.22 -20.80 16.06
C TRP A 323 -6.78 -20.93 14.64
N ILE A 324 -8.07 -21.20 14.52
CA ILE A 324 -8.77 -21.44 13.25
C ILE A 324 -9.63 -20.25 12.80
N GLY A 325 -9.87 -19.28 13.70
CA GLY A 325 -10.75 -18.15 13.42
C GLY A 325 -12.23 -18.51 13.52
N HIS A 326 -13.07 -17.61 13.03
CA HIS A 326 -14.53 -17.72 13.02
C HIS A 326 -15.08 -18.00 11.63
N GLY A 327 -14.22 -18.17 10.62
CA GLY A 327 -14.62 -18.39 9.23
C GLY A 327 -14.74 -17.09 8.43
N ILE A 328 -14.52 -17.23 7.12
CA ILE A 328 -14.52 -16.13 6.16
C ILE A 328 -15.92 -15.54 6.01
N GLY A 329 -16.03 -14.21 6.04
CA GLY A 329 -17.31 -13.51 5.91
C GLY A 329 -18.17 -13.47 7.18
N ASN A 330 -17.68 -14.02 8.29
CA ASN A 330 -18.41 -14.02 9.57
C ASN A 330 -18.11 -12.79 10.45
N TRP A 331 -17.14 -11.95 10.09
CA TRP A 331 -16.81 -10.77 10.90
C TRP A 331 -17.98 -9.81 11.04
N LEU A 332 -18.62 -9.45 9.92
CA LEU A 332 -19.71 -8.46 9.93
C LEU A 332 -20.93 -8.92 10.74
N PRO A 333 -21.51 -10.12 10.53
CA PRO A 333 -22.67 -10.56 11.32
C PRO A 333 -22.35 -10.69 12.81
N MET A 334 -21.18 -11.22 13.18
CA MET A 334 -20.80 -11.33 14.59
C MET A 334 -20.51 -9.96 15.22
N TYR A 335 -19.90 -9.06 14.46
CA TYR A 335 -19.56 -7.72 14.94
C TYR A 335 -20.82 -6.88 15.19
N ARG A 336 -21.85 -6.97 14.35
CA ARG A 336 -23.12 -6.27 14.56
C ARG A 336 -23.77 -6.65 15.89
N VAL A 337 -23.83 -7.94 16.21
CA VAL A 337 -24.34 -8.42 17.51
C VAL A 337 -23.45 -7.90 18.65
N LYS A 338 -22.13 -7.89 18.46
CA LYS A 338 -21.19 -7.44 19.49
C LYS A 338 -21.26 -5.93 19.75
N ALA A 339 -21.54 -5.14 18.72
CA ALA A 339 -21.52 -3.68 18.73
C ALA A 339 -22.91 -3.04 18.83
N GLU A 340 -23.96 -3.83 19.06
CA GLU A 340 -25.34 -3.34 19.22
C GLU A 340 -25.41 -2.27 20.33
N GLY A 341 -25.95 -1.10 19.99
CA GLY A 341 -26.05 0.05 20.90
C GLY A 341 -24.72 0.79 21.16
N MET A 342 -23.63 0.41 20.47
CA MET A 342 -22.34 1.09 20.56
C MET A 342 -22.16 2.11 19.44
N MET A 343 -21.23 3.06 19.60
CA MET A 343 -20.96 4.06 18.55
C MET A 343 -20.46 3.42 17.25
N SER A 344 -19.74 2.30 17.35
CA SER A 344 -19.20 1.57 16.21
C SER A 344 -20.18 0.63 15.50
N GLU A 345 -21.46 0.59 15.87
CA GLU A 345 -22.44 -0.40 15.38
C GLU A 345 -22.53 -0.46 13.84
N GLN A 346 -22.44 0.69 13.18
CA GLN A 346 -22.59 0.81 11.72
C GLN A 346 -21.32 0.44 10.93
N MET A 347 -20.26 0.00 11.61
CA MET A 347 -18.99 -0.30 10.97
C MET A 347 -19.02 -1.62 10.19
N ILE A 348 -18.49 -1.56 8.96
CA ILE A 348 -18.51 -2.69 8.01
C ILE A 348 -17.17 -3.42 7.88
N THR A 349 -16.09 -2.88 8.48
CA THR A 349 -14.78 -3.54 8.52
C THR A 349 -14.06 -3.27 9.84
N PRO A 350 -13.11 -4.13 10.24
CA PRO A 350 -12.34 -3.89 11.46
C PRO A 350 -11.29 -2.78 11.31
N HIS A 351 -11.16 -2.15 10.14
CA HIS A 351 -10.11 -1.17 9.82
C HIS A 351 -8.68 -1.64 10.13
N ASN A 352 -8.43 -2.95 10.14
CA ASN A 352 -7.13 -3.55 10.39
C ASN A 352 -7.11 -4.96 9.77
N ASP A 353 -6.30 -5.15 8.73
CA ASP A 353 -6.21 -6.45 8.04
C ASP A 353 -5.62 -7.54 8.95
N TYR A 354 -4.72 -7.21 9.88
CA TYR A 354 -4.18 -8.20 10.81
C TYR A 354 -5.28 -8.77 11.71
N LEU A 355 -6.13 -7.89 12.28
CA LEU A 355 -7.26 -8.31 13.09
C LEU A 355 -8.30 -9.07 12.26
N LEU A 356 -8.56 -8.64 11.03
CA LEU A 356 -9.49 -9.34 10.14
C LEU A 356 -8.98 -10.75 9.78
N TYR A 357 -7.71 -10.87 9.38
CA TYR A 357 -7.12 -12.15 9.03
C TYR A 357 -7.06 -13.07 10.24
N TRP A 358 -6.76 -12.55 11.43
CA TRP A 358 -6.81 -13.35 12.65
C TRP A 358 -8.25 -13.79 12.97
N PHE A 359 -9.22 -12.89 12.83
CA PHE A 359 -10.61 -13.21 13.09
C PHE A 359 -11.13 -14.27 12.11
N GLU A 360 -10.91 -14.13 10.80
CA GLU A 360 -11.54 -15.01 9.80
C GLU A 360 -10.76 -16.30 9.56
N LEU A 361 -9.43 -16.25 9.57
CA LEU A 361 -8.54 -17.38 9.23
C LEU A 361 -7.69 -17.88 10.42
N GLY A 362 -7.85 -17.30 11.61
CA GLY A 362 -7.03 -17.60 12.76
C GLY A 362 -5.59 -17.08 12.62
N ILE A 363 -4.73 -17.51 13.55
CA ILE A 363 -3.30 -17.14 13.53
C ILE A 363 -2.60 -17.55 12.22
N GLY A 364 -3.05 -18.63 11.58
CA GLY A 364 -2.54 -19.08 10.28
C GLY A 364 -2.68 -18.00 9.19
N GLY A 365 -3.79 -17.27 9.17
CA GLY A 365 -4.01 -16.18 8.21
C GLY A 365 -3.02 -15.05 8.38
N VAL A 366 -2.80 -14.62 9.63
CA VAL A 366 -1.81 -13.58 9.97
C VAL A 366 -0.41 -14.02 9.55
N LEU A 367 -0.03 -15.26 9.85
CA LEU A 367 1.28 -15.81 9.49
C LEU A 367 1.47 -15.86 7.97
N CYS A 368 0.45 -16.23 7.20
CA CYS A 368 0.49 -16.21 5.74
C CYS A 368 0.70 -14.80 5.20
N LEU A 369 -0.08 -13.82 5.71
CA LEU A 369 0.04 -12.41 5.32
C LEU A 369 1.43 -11.84 5.65
N LEU A 370 1.92 -12.09 6.86
CA LEU A 370 3.28 -11.71 7.28
C LEU A 370 4.34 -12.38 6.41
N THR A 371 4.17 -13.64 6.03
CA THR A 371 5.12 -14.37 5.17
C THR A 371 5.20 -13.74 3.78
N ILE A 372 4.09 -13.28 3.22
CA ILE A 372 4.06 -12.53 1.96
C ILE A 372 4.91 -11.26 2.09
N TRP A 373 4.65 -10.42 3.09
CA TRP A 373 5.40 -9.17 3.26
C TRP A 373 6.86 -9.37 3.64
N LEU A 374 7.18 -10.32 4.52
CA LEU A 374 8.55 -10.67 4.86
C LEU A 374 9.32 -11.17 3.64
N THR A 375 8.67 -11.92 2.75
CA THR A 375 9.26 -12.32 1.48
C THR A 375 9.56 -11.11 0.60
N GLN A 376 8.63 -10.14 0.49
CA GLN A 376 8.87 -8.89 -0.26
C GLN A 376 10.04 -8.08 0.33
N LEU A 377 10.14 -7.97 1.66
CA LEU A 377 11.26 -7.31 2.33
C LEU A 377 12.59 -8.03 2.07
N LYS A 378 12.62 -9.36 2.23
CA LYS A 378 13.82 -10.18 1.96
C LYS A 378 14.30 -10.00 0.52
N VAL A 379 13.38 -10.02 -0.44
CA VAL A 379 13.66 -9.75 -1.86
C VAL A 379 14.23 -8.33 -2.03
N GLY A 380 13.56 -7.31 -1.48
CA GLY A 380 14.02 -5.92 -1.60
C GLY A 380 15.42 -5.72 -1.04
N LEU A 381 15.71 -6.29 0.13
CA LEU A 381 17.04 -6.27 0.74
C LEU A 381 18.07 -7.04 -0.09
N SER A 382 17.71 -8.18 -0.69
CA SER A 382 18.59 -8.91 -1.60
C SER A 382 18.89 -8.11 -2.87
N MET A 383 17.89 -7.44 -3.44
CA MET A 383 18.05 -6.57 -4.61
C MET A 383 18.99 -5.38 -4.31
N LEU A 384 18.92 -4.80 -3.10
CA LEU A 384 19.86 -3.76 -2.66
C LEU A 384 21.31 -4.26 -2.66
N LYS A 385 21.56 -5.47 -2.13
CA LYS A 385 22.90 -6.08 -2.07
C LYS A 385 23.48 -6.35 -3.46
N HIS A 386 22.63 -6.70 -4.42
CA HIS A 386 23.04 -7.09 -5.78
C HIS A 386 23.01 -5.95 -6.80
N GLY A 387 22.84 -4.69 -6.38
CA GLY A 387 22.97 -3.52 -7.25
C GLY A 387 21.69 -3.07 -7.96
N PHE A 388 20.55 -3.73 -7.75
CA PHE A 388 19.24 -3.34 -8.31
C PHE A 388 18.55 -2.23 -7.50
N LYS A 389 19.31 -1.20 -7.11
CA LYS A 389 18.90 -0.22 -6.10
C LYS A 389 17.56 0.45 -6.41
N VAL A 390 17.31 0.79 -7.68
CA VAL A 390 16.10 1.52 -8.09
C VAL A 390 14.82 0.75 -7.72
N HIS A 391 14.74 -0.50 -8.18
CA HIS A 391 13.59 -1.36 -7.95
C HIS A 391 13.54 -1.88 -6.50
N ALA A 392 14.71 -2.08 -5.88
CA ALA A 392 14.82 -2.55 -4.50
C ALA A 392 14.18 -1.57 -3.51
N VAL A 393 14.51 -0.28 -3.62
CA VAL A 393 13.97 0.76 -2.74
C VAL A 393 12.46 0.93 -2.95
N ALA A 394 12.02 0.93 -4.21
CA ALA A 394 10.59 0.97 -4.52
C ALA A 394 9.83 -0.21 -3.89
N LEU A 395 10.38 -1.44 -3.97
CA LEU A 395 9.79 -2.60 -3.34
C LEU A 395 9.70 -2.46 -1.82
N LEU A 396 10.79 -2.04 -1.16
CA LEU A 396 10.82 -1.85 0.29
C LEU A 396 9.78 -0.81 0.74
N MET A 397 9.71 0.33 0.04
CA MET A 397 8.73 1.37 0.31
C MET A 397 7.30 0.87 0.15
N LEU A 398 6.97 0.21 -0.97
CA LEU A 398 5.63 -0.31 -1.22
C LEU A 398 5.24 -1.37 -0.18
N THR A 399 6.19 -2.23 0.20
CA THR A 399 5.97 -3.24 1.24
C THR A 399 5.65 -2.58 2.59
N VAL A 400 6.45 -1.58 3.01
CA VAL A 400 6.20 -0.82 4.25
C VAL A 400 4.88 -0.05 4.16
N ALA A 401 4.55 0.52 3.00
CA ALA A 401 3.29 1.20 2.79
C ALA A 401 2.09 0.27 2.97
N MET A 402 2.15 -0.95 2.43
CA MET A 402 1.12 -1.96 2.62
C MET A 402 1.03 -2.38 4.09
N MET A 403 2.15 -2.72 4.74
CA MET A 403 2.17 -3.14 6.15
C MET A 403 1.58 -2.09 7.09
N PHE A 404 1.93 -0.82 6.88
CA PHE A 404 1.42 0.31 7.68
C PHE A 404 -0.04 0.60 7.36
N SER A 405 -0.43 0.59 6.08
CA SER A 405 -1.82 0.87 5.71
C SER A 405 -2.76 -0.24 6.20
N ALA A 406 -2.30 -1.48 6.22
CA ALA A 406 -3.02 -2.66 6.74
C ALA A 406 -3.24 -2.63 8.27
N SER A 407 -2.47 -1.85 9.04
CA SER A 407 -2.67 -1.72 10.49
C SER A 407 -3.71 -0.66 10.87
N LEU A 408 -4.02 0.24 9.93
CA LEU A 408 -4.92 1.37 10.13
C LEU A 408 -6.16 1.34 9.23
N ASN A 409 -6.19 0.46 8.23
CA ASN A 409 -7.32 0.19 7.35
C ASN A 409 -7.35 -1.30 6.97
N ALA A 410 -8.47 -1.75 6.41
CA ALA A 410 -8.60 -3.08 5.82
C ALA A 410 -8.29 -3.02 4.31
N ILE A 411 -7.04 -2.68 3.96
CA ILE A 411 -6.65 -2.45 2.56
C ILE A 411 -6.63 -3.73 1.73
N MET A 412 -6.46 -4.89 2.35
CA MET A 412 -6.45 -6.18 1.67
C MET A 412 -7.86 -6.72 1.45
N ARG A 413 -8.80 -6.34 2.31
CA ARG A 413 -10.23 -6.64 2.16
C ARG A 413 -10.85 -5.87 1.00
N ASP A 414 -10.57 -4.58 0.83
CA ASP A 414 -11.22 -3.79 -0.22
C ASP A 414 -10.39 -3.81 -1.52
N GLY A 415 -10.99 -4.41 -2.56
CA GLY A 415 -10.35 -4.61 -3.86
C GLY A 415 -9.84 -3.33 -4.52
N VAL A 416 -10.42 -2.17 -4.20
CA VAL A 416 -9.95 -0.87 -4.72
C VAL A 416 -8.52 -0.59 -4.28
N TYR A 417 -8.18 -0.85 -3.02
CA TYR A 417 -6.81 -0.66 -2.52
C TYR A 417 -5.93 -1.84 -2.87
N THR A 418 -6.43 -3.07 -2.71
CA THR A 418 -5.64 -4.27 -2.97
C THR A 418 -5.08 -4.25 -4.38
N PHE A 419 -5.92 -4.05 -5.39
CA PHE A 419 -5.46 -4.08 -6.77
C PHE A 419 -4.54 -2.92 -7.10
N ALA A 420 -4.76 -1.73 -6.54
CA ALA A 420 -3.84 -0.61 -6.72
C ALA A 420 -2.44 -0.93 -6.17
N MET A 421 -2.37 -1.49 -4.96
CA MET A 421 -1.09 -1.87 -4.35
C MET A 421 -0.41 -3.01 -5.10
N LEU A 422 -1.15 -4.04 -5.53
CA LEU A 422 -0.61 -5.16 -6.31
C LEU A 422 -0.09 -4.72 -7.68
N ILE A 423 -0.78 -3.80 -8.36
CA ILE A 423 -0.32 -3.22 -9.63
C ILE A 423 1.03 -2.50 -9.44
N LEU A 424 1.17 -1.69 -8.39
CA LEU A 424 2.42 -1.00 -8.09
C LEU A 424 3.53 -1.97 -7.69
N LEU A 425 3.20 -2.98 -6.89
CA LEU A 425 4.14 -3.98 -6.40
C LEU A 425 4.69 -4.88 -7.52
N ALA A 426 3.88 -5.15 -8.55
CA ALA A 426 4.29 -5.91 -9.72
C ALA A 426 5.49 -5.26 -10.45
N ILE A 427 5.59 -3.93 -10.44
CA ILE A 427 6.64 -3.18 -11.13
C ILE A 427 8.02 -3.59 -10.61
N PRO A 428 8.41 -3.39 -9.34
CA PRO A 428 9.74 -3.78 -8.89
C PRO A 428 9.93 -5.29 -8.77
N LEU A 429 8.88 -6.07 -8.51
CA LEU A 429 9.00 -7.52 -8.38
C LEU A 429 9.25 -8.24 -9.71
N ALA A 430 8.80 -7.70 -10.84
CA ALA A 430 9.07 -8.32 -12.14
C ALA A 430 10.58 -8.34 -12.49
N SER A 431 11.40 -7.54 -11.80
CA SER A 431 12.87 -7.54 -11.93
C SER A 431 13.54 -8.79 -11.37
N LEU A 432 12.82 -9.69 -10.68
CA LEU A 432 13.38 -10.89 -10.04
C LEU A 432 13.76 -12.04 -10.98
N ASN A 433 13.50 -11.95 -12.29
CA ASN A 433 13.68 -13.12 -13.15
C ASN A 433 15.15 -13.35 -13.59
N LEU A 434 15.66 -14.53 -13.22
CA LEU A 434 16.87 -15.26 -13.65
C LEU A 434 18.25 -14.75 -13.21
N GLU A 435 18.50 -13.46 -13.03
CA GLU A 435 19.88 -13.00 -12.71
C GLU A 435 20.32 -13.36 -11.27
N LEU A 436 19.40 -13.28 -10.29
CA LEU A 436 19.74 -13.53 -8.89
C LEU A 436 19.89 -15.03 -8.58
N SER A 437 18.99 -15.88 -9.08
CA SER A 437 19.11 -17.33 -8.89
C SER A 437 20.31 -17.92 -9.63
N TRP A 438 20.70 -17.35 -10.77
CA TRP A 438 21.91 -17.76 -11.50
C TRP A 438 23.17 -17.33 -10.75
N ARG A 439 23.23 -16.10 -10.24
CA ARG A 439 24.38 -15.62 -9.44
C ARG A 439 24.52 -16.34 -8.09
N GLU A 440 23.42 -16.70 -7.43
CA GLU A 440 23.46 -17.52 -6.21
C GLU A 440 23.94 -18.94 -6.50
N LYS A 441 23.47 -19.59 -7.59
CA LYS A 441 23.99 -20.91 -8.01
C LYS A 441 25.47 -20.90 -8.39
N ASN A 442 25.98 -19.80 -8.94
CA ASN A 442 27.39 -19.71 -9.29
C ASN A 442 28.29 -19.34 -8.11
N LYS A 443 27.76 -18.67 -7.07
CA LYS A 443 28.49 -18.43 -5.82
C LYS A 443 28.65 -19.66 -4.92
N THR A 444 27.87 -20.71 -5.15
CA THR A 444 27.99 -21.98 -4.42
C THR A 444 28.91 -22.99 -5.13
N ASN A 445 29.41 -22.64 -6.32
CA ASN A 445 30.30 -23.48 -7.13
C ASN A 445 31.74 -22.93 -7.21
N ASP A 446 32.01 -21.81 -6.55
CA ASP A 446 33.34 -21.25 -6.24
C ASP A 446 33.54 -21.34 -4.72
#